data_AF-A0A516G7W8-F1
#
_entry.id   AF-A0A516G7W8-F1
#
_cell.length_a   1.000
_cell.length_b   1.000
_cell.length_c   1.000
_cell.angle_alpha   90.00
_cell.angle_beta   90.00
_cell.angle_gamma   90.00
#
_symmetry.space_group_name_H-M   'P 1'
#
loop_
_entity.id
_entity.type
_entity.pdbx_description
1 polymer ?
#
loop_
_entity_poly.entity_id
_entity_poly.type
_entity_poly.pdbx_seq_one_letter_code
_entity_poly.pdbx_strand_id
1 'polypeptide(L)'
;MTGEDFAAYLEQLRAHRAELREAVRRVEDALSSPIAQGGVWRTRVAVALAELSRDFEDHIHLTERPGGVYDSARSAAPRLATTAERLVGEHVGLSQAIAQCLGAFTEGPDAADLAPLRESATALIGQLVRHRQRGGDLVYEAYDVDIGGQG
;
A
#
# COMPACT_ATOMS: atom_id res chain seq x y z
N MET A 1 -13.65 -24.15 6.95
CA MET A 1 -13.63 -23.36 5.71
C MET A 1 -13.87 -24.32 4.56
N THR A 2 -14.95 -24.15 3.82
CA THR A 2 -15.26 -24.98 2.66
C THR A 2 -14.40 -24.58 1.45
N GLY A 3 -14.38 -25.38 0.37
CA GLY A 3 -13.63 -25.03 -0.84
C GLY A 3 -14.14 -23.76 -1.53
N GLU A 4 -15.45 -23.47 -1.44
CA GLU A 4 -16.04 -22.22 -1.94
C GLU A 4 -15.66 -21.01 -1.09
N ASP A 5 -15.60 -21.15 0.24
CA ASP A 5 -15.15 -20.08 1.14
C ASP A 5 -13.69 -19.67 0.85
N PHE A 6 -12.83 -20.65 0.53
CA PHE A 6 -11.43 -20.39 0.21
C PHE A 6 -11.27 -19.69 -1.14
N ALA A 7 -12.05 -20.06 -2.16
CA ALA A 7 -12.02 -19.40 -3.46
C ALA A 7 -12.46 -17.92 -3.38
N ALA A 8 -13.55 -17.65 -2.65
CA ALA A 8 -14.02 -16.28 -2.41
C ALA A 8 -13.00 -15.44 -1.63
N TYR A 9 -12.34 -16.05 -0.64
CA TYR A 9 -11.26 -15.40 0.10
C TYR A 9 -10.07 -15.03 -0.80
N LEU A 10 -9.63 -15.94 -1.68
CA LEU A 10 -8.54 -15.67 -2.63
C LEU A 10 -8.91 -14.58 -3.65
N GLU A 11 -10.16 -14.51 -4.07
CA GLU A 11 -10.66 -13.44 -4.95
C GLU A 11 -10.64 -12.09 -4.25
N GLN A 12 -11.08 -12.02 -2.99
CA GLN A 12 -10.99 -10.83 -2.16
C GLN A 12 -9.53 -10.38 -2.00
N LEU A 13 -8.60 -11.31 -1.79
CA LEU A 13 -7.15 -11.01 -1.74
C LEU A 13 -6.59 -10.48 -3.07
N ARG A 14 -7.10 -10.94 -4.22
CA ARG A 14 -6.67 -10.45 -5.54
C ARG A 14 -7.21 -9.05 -5.80
N ALA A 15 -8.49 -8.82 -5.55
CA ALA A 15 -9.12 -7.51 -5.67
C ALA A 15 -8.39 -6.48 -4.79
N HIS A 16 -8.13 -6.85 -3.55
CA HIS A 16 -7.46 -5.99 -2.59
C HIS A 16 -6.04 -5.58 -3.02
N ARG A 17 -5.24 -6.52 -3.55
CA ARG A 17 -3.91 -6.22 -4.08
C ARG A 17 -3.94 -5.30 -5.31
N ALA A 18 -5.02 -5.38 -6.10
CA ALA A 18 -5.20 -4.49 -7.24
C ALA A 18 -5.50 -3.05 -6.80
N GLU A 19 -6.26 -2.87 -5.72
CA GLU A 19 -6.67 -1.55 -5.20
C GLU A 19 -5.47 -0.69 -4.76
N LEU A 20 -4.61 -1.17 -3.85
CA LEU A 20 -3.44 -0.39 -3.42
C LEU A 20 -2.45 -0.14 -4.57
N ARG A 21 -2.32 -1.09 -5.50
CA ARG A 21 -1.50 -0.90 -6.70
C ARG A 21 -2.04 0.24 -7.55
N GLU A 22 -3.35 0.33 -7.73
CA GLU A 22 -3.99 1.40 -8.49
C GLU A 22 -3.84 2.75 -7.80
N ALA A 23 -3.96 2.79 -6.46
CA ALA A 23 -3.72 4.01 -5.68
C ALA A 23 -2.30 4.55 -5.85
N VAL A 24 -1.29 3.66 -5.77
CA VAL A 24 0.12 4.02 -6.01
C VAL A 24 0.30 4.54 -7.43
N ARG A 25 -0.28 3.87 -8.43
CA ARG A 25 -0.21 4.27 -9.84
C ARG A 25 -0.77 5.67 -10.08
N ARG A 26 -1.91 6.02 -9.47
CA ARG A 26 -2.49 7.37 -9.59
C ARG A 26 -1.53 8.47 -9.15
N VAL A 27 -0.78 8.23 -8.08
CA VAL A 27 0.25 9.18 -7.62
C VAL A 27 1.43 9.22 -8.58
N GLU A 28 1.89 8.08 -9.09
CA GLU A 28 2.96 8.02 -10.11
C GLU A 28 2.59 8.79 -11.38
N ASP A 29 1.36 8.63 -11.87
CA ASP A 29 0.83 9.33 -13.04
C ASP A 29 0.76 10.85 -12.77
N ALA A 30 0.33 11.26 -11.57
CA ALA A 30 0.32 12.66 -11.17
C ALA A 30 1.74 13.25 -11.11
N LEU A 31 2.70 12.53 -10.52
CA LEU A 31 4.11 12.96 -10.41
C LEU A 31 4.79 13.07 -11.77
N SER A 32 4.43 12.19 -12.71
CA SER A 32 4.94 12.17 -14.07
C SER A 32 4.48 13.36 -14.92
N SER A 33 3.44 14.08 -14.50
CA SER A 33 2.99 15.29 -15.19
C SER A 33 4.02 16.44 -15.09
N PRO A 34 4.03 17.40 -16.03
CA PRO A 34 5.05 18.45 -16.06
C PRO A 34 5.03 19.36 -14.83
N ILE A 35 6.14 19.42 -14.08
CA ILE A 35 6.29 20.28 -12.90
C ILE A 35 6.17 21.78 -13.21
N ALA A 36 6.47 22.17 -14.45
CA ALA A 36 6.34 23.54 -14.94
C ALA A 36 4.89 24.06 -14.90
N GLN A 37 3.90 23.20 -14.68
CA GLN A 37 2.51 23.58 -14.42
C GLN A 37 2.29 24.16 -13.00
N GLY A 38 3.33 24.22 -12.16
CA GLY A 38 3.32 24.96 -10.90
C GLY A 38 2.22 24.47 -9.94
N GLY A 39 1.37 25.39 -9.50
CA GLY A 39 0.25 25.10 -8.59
C GLY A 39 -0.70 24.02 -9.12
N VAL A 40 -0.95 23.96 -10.44
CA VAL A 40 -1.83 22.91 -11.02
C VAL A 40 -1.24 21.52 -10.84
N TRP A 41 0.07 21.37 -11.07
CA TRP A 41 0.79 20.13 -10.82
C TRP A 41 0.70 19.75 -9.34
N ARG A 42 0.94 20.73 -8.46
CA ARG A 42 0.90 20.53 -7.01
C ARG A 42 -0.47 20.05 -6.53
N THR A 43 -1.56 20.70 -6.97
CA THR A 43 -2.93 20.29 -6.64
C THR A 43 -3.25 18.89 -7.14
N ARG A 44 -2.84 18.53 -8.37
CA ARG A 44 -3.07 17.17 -8.90
C ARG A 44 -2.39 16.12 -8.02
N VAL A 45 -1.14 16.34 -7.62
CA VAL A 45 -0.42 15.41 -6.75
C VAL A 45 -1.07 15.35 -5.36
N ALA A 46 -1.50 16.48 -4.81
CA ALA A 46 -2.21 16.53 -3.52
C ALA A 46 -3.51 15.70 -3.55
N VAL A 47 -4.30 15.81 -4.62
CA VAL A 47 -5.52 15.01 -4.80
C VAL A 47 -5.19 13.52 -4.84
N ALA A 48 -4.20 13.12 -5.64
CA ALA A 48 -3.80 11.71 -5.72
C ALA A 48 -3.27 11.17 -4.37
N LEU A 49 -2.54 11.99 -3.60
CA LEU A 49 -2.06 11.63 -2.26
C LEU A 49 -3.21 11.51 -1.25
N ALA A 50 -4.23 12.36 -1.34
CA ALA A 50 -5.41 12.29 -0.49
C ALA A 50 -6.22 11.01 -0.75
N GLU A 51 -6.38 10.62 -2.02
CA GLU A 51 -7.00 9.35 -2.37
C GLU A 51 -6.15 8.17 -1.89
N LEU A 52 -4.83 8.20 -2.12
CA LEU A 52 -3.91 7.18 -1.59
C LEU A 52 -4.03 7.02 -0.07
N SER A 53 -4.16 8.12 0.68
CA SER A 53 -4.34 8.06 2.14
C SER A 53 -5.58 7.26 2.53
N ARG A 54 -6.71 7.53 1.86
CA ARG A 54 -7.96 6.80 2.09
C ARG A 54 -7.83 5.32 1.72
N ASP A 55 -7.29 5.03 0.54
CA ASP A 55 -7.14 3.66 0.07
C ASP A 55 -6.16 2.86 0.95
N PHE A 56 -5.17 3.54 1.54
CA PHE A 56 -4.24 2.92 2.47
C PHE A 56 -4.89 2.58 3.82
N GLU A 57 -5.81 3.42 4.32
CA GLU A 57 -6.62 3.09 5.50
C GLU A 57 -7.50 1.86 5.25
N ASP A 58 -8.16 1.79 4.09
CA ASP A 58 -8.95 0.62 3.68
C ASP A 58 -8.06 -0.63 3.56
N HIS A 59 -6.83 -0.46 3.07
CA HIS A 59 -5.82 -1.52 3.01
C HIS A 59 -5.41 -2.05 4.38
N ILE A 60 -5.14 -1.17 5.34
CA ILE A 60 -4.83 -1.55 6.72
C ILE A 60 -6.02 -2.32 7.31
N HIS A 61 -7.23 -1.80 7.16
CA HIS A 61 -8.43 -2.46 7.69
C HIS A 61 -8.61 -3.87 7.11
N LEU A 62 -8.46 -4.06 5.81
CA LEU A 62 -8.63 -5.37 5.16
C LEU A 62 -7.54 -6.38 5.55
N THR A 63 -6.30 -5.93 5.73
CA THR A 63 -5.16 -6.78 6.07
C THR A 63 -5.11 -7.14 7.55
N GLU A 64 -5.47 -6.22 8.44
CA GLU A 64 -5.28 -6.36 9.89
C GLU A 64 -6.53 -6.69 10.69
N ARG A 65 -7.75 -6.50 10.15
CA ARG A 65 -8.97 -6.86 10.88
C ARG A 65 -8.93 -8.32 11.34
N PRO A 66 -9.65 -8.70 12.42
CA PRO A 66 -9.80 -10.10 12.79
C PRO A 66 -10.27 -10.96 11.61
N GLY A 67 -9.60 -12.09 11.35
CA GLY A 67 -9.84 -12.92 10.16
C GLY A 67 -9.40 -12.27 8.84
N GLY A 68 -8.69 -11.14 8.88
CA GLY A 68 -8.07 -10.49 7.73
C GLY A 68 -6.84 -11.21 7.24
N VAL A 69 -6.21 -10.65 6.20
CA VAL A 69 -5.12 -11.30 5.45
C VAL A 69 -4.00 -11.80 6.35
N TYR A 70 -3.50 -10.95 7.25
CA TYR A 70 -2.39 -11.29 8.13
C TYR A 70 -2.79 -12.28 9.21
N ASP A 71 -4.02 -12.22 9.70
CA ASP A 71 -4.54 -13.17 10.68
C ASP A 71 -4.70 -14.59 10.09
N SER A 72 -5.26 -14.67 8.88
CA SER A 72 -5.39 -15.93 8.15
C SER A 72 -4.02 -16.49 7.76
N ALA A 73 -3.08 -15.66 7.31
CA ALA A 73 -1.73 -16.10 6.96
C ALA A 73 -0.98 -16.68 8.17
N ARG A 74 -1.11 -16.05 9.35
CA ARG A 74 -0.58 -16.60 10.61
C ARG A 74 -1.21 -17.93 11.00
N SER A 75 -2.51 -18.06 10.80
CA SER A 75 -3.25 -19.29 11.09
C SER A 75 -2.86 -20.43 10.15
N ALA A 76 -2.67 -20.14 8.87
CA ALA A 76 -2.26 -21.11 7.86
C ALA A 76 -0.78 -21.51 7.99
N ALA A 77 0.10 -20.54 8.23
CA ALA A 77 1.54 -20.74 8.31
C ALA A 77 2.14 -19.99 9.51
N PRO A 78 2.14 -20.59 10.73
CA PRO A 78 2.62 -19.94 11.95
C PRO A 78 4.06 -19.40 11.88
N ARG A 79 4.93 -20.01 11.04
CA ARG A 79 6.29 -19.53 10.76
C ARG A 79 6.35 -18.10 10.19
N LEU A 80 5.26 -17.60 9.62
CA LEU A 80 5.16 -16.28 9.02
C LEU A 80 4.70 -15.17 9.99
N ALA A 81 4.47 -15.50 11.28
CA ALA A 81 3.96 -14.54 12.26
C ALA A 81 4.82 -13.28 12.38
N THR A 82 6.14 -13.42 12.49
CA THR A 82 7.05 -12.27 12.57
C THR A 82 7.04 -11.43 11.30
N THR A 83 6.87 -12.04 10.12
CA THR A 83 6.74 -11.30 8.87
C THR A 83 5.45 -10.49 8.83
N ALA A 84 4.33 -11.06 9.26
CA ALA A 84 3.06 -10.38 9.35
C ALA A 84 3.11 -9.20 10.36
N GLU A 85 3.68 -9.41 11.55
CA GLU A 85 3.86 -8.36 12.56
C GLU A 85 4.72 -7.20 12.05
N ARG A 86 5.77 -7.50 11.29
CA ARG A 86 6.61 -6.48 10.66
C ARG A 86 5.82 -5.63 9.65
N LEU A 87 4.93 -6.24 8.87
CA LEU A 87 4.09 -5.52 7.90
C LEU A 87 3.08 -4.59 8.59
N VAL A 88 2.51 -5.01 9.73
CA VAL A 88 1.70 -4.15 10.60
C VAL A 88 2.51 -2.94 11.09
N GLY A 89 3.75 -3.17 11.55
CA GLY A 89 4.65 -2.08 11.96
C GLY A 89 4.97 -1.10 10.81
N GLU A 90 5.10 -1.60 9.59
CA GLU A 90 5.30 -0.77 8.40
C GLU A 90 4.08 0.11 8.09
N HIS A 91 2.85 -0.39 8.27
CA HIS A 91 1.65 0.41 8.06
C HIS A 91 1.64 1.69 8.89
N VAL A 92 2.07 1.62 10.16
CA VAL A 92 2.16 2.80 11.02
C VAL A 92 3.11 3.84 10.42
N GLY A 93 4.30 3.42 9.98
CA GLY A 93 5.29 4.32 9.38
C GLY A 93 4.82 4.89 8.03
N LEU A 94 4.18 4.06 7.21
CA LEU A 94 3.66 4.48 5.90
C LEU A 94 2.49 5.45 6.02
N SER A 95 1.56 5.22 6.95
CA SER A 95 0.46 6.17 7.21
C SER A 95 0.98 7.54 7.63
N GLN A 96 1.99 7.56 8.51
CA GLN A 96 2.66 8.81 8.89
C GLN A 96 3.36 9.48 7.71
N ALA A 97 4.07 8.71 6.88
CA ALA A 97 4.77 9.24 5.72
C ALA A 97 3.79 9.77 4.65
N ILE A 98 2.66 9.10 4.42
CA ILE A 98 1.59 9.58 3.54
C ILE A 98 1.02 10.89 4.05
N ALA A 99 0.64 10.95 5.34
CA ALA A 99 0.06 12.16 5.94
C ALA A 99 1.03 13.35 5.89
N GLN A 100 2.32 13.13 6.20
CA GLN A 100 3.35 14.16 6.13
C GLN A 100 3.55 14.64 4.69
N CYS A 101 3.60 13.72 3.72
CA CYS A 101 3.74 14.07 2.32
C CYS A 101 2.53 14.87 1.83
N LEU A 102 1.31 14.42 2.12
CA LEU A 102 0.08 15.15 1.79
C LEU A 102 0.09 16.57 2.40
N GLY A 103 0.42 16.70 3.69
CA GLY A 103 0.54 17.99 4.37
C GLY A 103 1.53 18.94 3.69
N ALA A 104 2.70 18.44 3.26
CA ALA A 104 3.67 19.23 2.51
C ALA A 104 3.11 19.76 1.18
N PHE A 105 2.27 18.97 0.50
CA PHE A 105 1.61 19.39 -0.74
C PHE A 105 0.44 20.35 -0.49
N THR A 106 -0.22 20.35 0.67
CA THR A 106 -1.40 21.19 0.95
C THR A 106 -1.12 22.46 1.76
N GLU A 107 -0.09 22.48 2.61
CA GLU A 107 0.12 23.54 3.62
C GLU A 107 1.28 24.50 3.30
N GLY A 108 2.19 24.14 2.39
CA GLY A 108 3.33 24.99 2.02
C GLY A 108 2.97 26.19 1.13
N PRO A 109 3.83 27.22 1.03
CA PRO A 109 3.57 28.42 0.23
C PRO A 109 3.47 28.12 -1.27
N ASP A 110 2.66 28.87 -2.03
CA ASP A 110 2.47 28.65 -3.47
C ASP A 110 3.77 28.77 -4.29
N ALA A 111 4.73 29.57 -3.81
CA ALA A 111 6.05 29.76 -4.41
C ALA A 111 7.10 28.73 -3.94
N ALA A 112 6.70 27.66 -3.25
CA ALA A 112 7.63 26.61 -2.82
C ALA A 112 8.35 25.96 -4.01
N ASP A 113 9.61 25.58 -3.80
CA ASP A 113 10.31 24.73 -4.75
C ASP A 113 9.61 23.37 -4.82
N LEU A 114 9.12 23.04 -6.02
CA LEU A 114 8.35 21.83 -6.26
C LEU A 114 9.25 20.60 -6.46
N ALA A 115 10.54 20.78 -6.77
CA ALA A 115 11.44 19.66 -7.03
C ALA A 115 11.69 18.80 -5.77
N PRO A 116 11.96 19.36 -4.58
CA PRO A 116 12.04 18.59 -3.33
C PRO A 116 10.74 17.88 -2.95
N LEU A 117 9.57 18.49 -3.25
CA LEU A 117 8.27 17.87 -3.02
C LEU A 117 8.09 16.63 -3.91
N ARG A 118 8.47 16.73 -5.20
CA ARG A 118 8.47 15.61 -6.13
C ARG A 118 9.37 14.47 -5.66
N GLU A 119 10.59 14.79 -5.24
CA GLU A 119 11.55 13.78 -4.78
C GLU A 119 11.02 13.04 -3.55
N SER A 120 10.47 13.77 -2.59
CA SER A 120 9.88 13.22 -1.37
C SER A 120 8.70 12.29 -1.66
N ALA A 121 7.78 12.70 -2.55
CA ALA A 121 6.66 11.86 -2.98
C ALA A 121 7.14 10.62 -3.76
N THR A 122 8.16 10.75 -4.61
CA THR A 122 8.75 9.62 -5.34
C THR A 122 9.38 8.60 -4.39
N ALA A 123 10.08 9.07 -3.35
CA ALA A 123 10.65 8.21 -2.32
C ALA A 123 9.56 7.44 -1.55
N LEU A 124 8.46 8.11 -1.18
CA LEU A 124 7.29 7.49 -0.56
C LEU A 124 6.71 6.37 -1.43
N ILE A 125 6.53 6.62 -2.73
CA ILE A 125 6.03 5.61 -3.66
C ILE A 125 6.95 4.39 -3.70
N GLY A 126 8.26 4.59 -3.72
CA GLY A 126 9.23 3.49 -3.60
C GLY A 126 9.04 2.66 -2.32
N GLN A 127 8.70 3.29 -1.19
CA GLN A 127 8.42 2.57 0.06
C GLN A 127 7.15 1.73 -0.03
N LEU A 128 6.07 2.28 -0.59
CA LEU A 128 4.79 1.59 -0.79
C LEU A 128 4.90 0.41 -1.74
N VAL A 129 5.67 0.55 -2.83
CA VAL A 129 5.96 -0.55 -3.75
C VAL A 129 6.66 -1.70 -3.02
N ARG A 130 7.70 -1.41 -2.24
CA ARG A 130 8.43 -2.45 -1.49
C ARG A 130 7.59 -3.10 -0.40
N HIS A 131 6.74 -2.32 0.28
CA HIS A 131 5.77 -2.86 1.24
C HIS A 131 4.81 -3.86 0.58
N ARG A 132 4.22 -3.48 -0.56
CA ARG A 132 3.32 -4.34 -1.32
C ARG A 132 4.01 -5.61 -1.84
N GLN A 133 5.27 -5.53 -2.25
CA GLN A 133 6.06 -6.70 -2.64
C GLN A 133 6.13 -7.71 -1.48
N ARG A 134 6.53 -7.24 -0.29
CA ARG A 134 6.62 -8.09 0.91
C ARG A 134 5.26 -8.66 1.34
N GLY A 135 4.18 -7.89 1.21
CA GLY A 135 2.83 -8.39 1.44
C GLY A 135 2.41 -9.46 0.42
N GLY A 136 2.82 -9.32 -0.84
CA GLY A 136 2.66 -10.34 -1.87
C GLY A 136 3.42 -11.63 -1.56
N ASP A 137 4.67 -11.51 -1.12
CA ASP A 137 5.52 -12.64 -0.74
C ASP A 137 4.89 -13.41 0.43
N LEU A 138 4.39 -12.70 1.46
CA LEU A 138 3.69 -13.31 2.60
C LEU A 138 2.50 -14.17 2.13
N VAL A 139 1.65 -13.63 1.26
CA VAL A 139 0.45 -14.33 0.76
C VAL A 139 0.84 -15.54 -0.09
N TYR A 140 1.85 -15.41 -0.94
CA TYR A 140 2.36 -16.53 -1.75
C TYR A 140 2.92 -17.64 -0.87
N GLU A 141 3.73 -17.31 0.12
CA GLU A 141 4.30 -18.29 1.05
C GLU A 141 3.26 -18.97 1.94
N ALA A 142 2.17 -18.28 2.27
CA ALA A 142 1.10 -18.82 3.11
C ALA A 142 0.17 -19.79 2.37
N TYR A 143 -0.01 -19.62 1.04
CA TYR A 143 -1.07 -20.33 0.31
C TYR A 143 -0.63 -21.06 -0.96
N ASP A 144 0.51 -20.70 -1.56
CA ASP A 144 0.97 -21.29 -2.83
C ASP A 144 2.14 -22.26 -2.63
N VAL A 145 3.03 -21.99 -1.65
CA VAL A 145 4.16 -22.88 -1.33
C VAL A 145 3.72 -24.14 -0.58
N ASP A 146 2.65 -24.07 0.21
CA ASP A 146 2.17 -25.22 1.01
C ASP A 146 1.51 -26.34 0.17
N ILE A 147 1.31 -26.10 -1.13
CA ILE A 147 0.84 -27.11 -2.10
C ILE A 147 2.01 -27.98 -2.60
N GLY A 148 3.27 -27.55 -2.44
CA GLY A 148 4.45 -28.24 -2.97
C GLY A 148 5.21 -29.16 -2.01
N GLY A 149 4.78 -29.26 -0.75
CA GLY A 149 5.56 -29.87 0.34
C GLY A 149 5.23 -31.33 0.70
N GLN A 150 4.54 -32.07 -0.17
CA GLN A 150 4.30 -33.50 0.05
C GLN A 150 5.26 -34.32 -0.82
N GLY A 151 6.45 -34.57 -0.29
CA GLY A 151 7.45 -35.50 -0.81
C GLY A 151 7.79 -36.55 0.23
#